data_AF-A0AAE7J8V5-F1
#
_entry.id   AF-A0AAE7J8V5-F1
#
_cell.length_a   1.000
_cell.length_b   1.000
_cell.length_c   1.000
_cell.angle_alpha   90.00
_cell.angle_beta   90.00
_cell.angle_gamma   90.00
#
_symmetry.space_group_name_H-M   'P 1'
#
loop_
_entity.id
_entity.type
_entity.pdbx_description
1 polymer ?
#
loop_
_entity_poly.entity_id
_entity_poly.type
_entity_poly.pdbx_seq_one_letter_code
_entity_poly.pdbx_strand_id
1 'polypeptide(L)'
;MMRSPTPPIGAVALLEIPLNNPDAPADLSLPVPHPSARRGWDAWSPLLQALDRALSSGRGGLRNPWLEFDQPFQGPPGLFLRLMNHQIHTVQALQCLRNELLPPESNAQGTIASRPWPETLPGETVAISHLGLFPGRPAHREGRWRLNLTGAGQTAWLRGRHPALEDPELKHLLDCDALSWSATFDWGDDGLSHLGFELFPAGRLQQGSAWPDPAVDRLMAQVRPWLPASALKRSLERQIHWQHHHQPNHRIGFSHFKLMPTATPPNNWMLKLYLLSRATD
;
A
#
# COMPACT_ATOMS: atom_id res chain seq x y z
N MET A 1 16.74 -10.57 24.77
CA MET A 1 16.12 -10.06 23.53
C MET A 1 15.16 -11.12 23.02
N MET A 2 13.84 -10.94 23.19
CA MET A 2 12.87 -11.83 22.54
C MET A 2 12.88 -11.49 21.04
N ARG A 3 13.22 -12.47 20.19
CA ARG A 3 13.10 -12.32 18.73
C ARG A 3 11.63 -12.04 18.42
N SER A 4 11.36 -10.97 17.67
CA SER A 4 10.00 -10.70 17.21
C SER A 4 9.54 -11.87 16.33
N PRO A 5 8.33 -12.41 16.52
CA PRO A 5 7.85 -13.57 15.77
C PRO A 5 7.71 -13.23 14.28
N THR A 6 8.38 -14.01 13.44
CA THR A 6 8.30 -13.91 11.97
C THR A 6 7.26 -14.91 11.47
N PRO A 7 6.16 -14.47 10.82
CA PRO A 7 5.21 -15.39 10.21
C PRO A 7 5.85 -16.16 9.03
N PRO A 8 5.36 -17.36 8.68
CA PRO A 8 5.82 -18.07 7.50
C PRO A 8 5.56 -17.26 6.22
N ILE A 9 6.63 -16.97 5.47
CA ILE A 9 6.52 -16.38 4.14
C ILE A 9 6.25 -17.54 3.16
N GLY A 10 4.98 -17.88 2.97
CA GLY A 10 4.58 -19.11 2.26
C GLY A 10 4.69 -19.04 0.74
N ALA A 11 3.79 -18.31 0.08
CA ALA A 11 3.66 -18.34 -1.38
C ALA A 11 4.11 -17.04 -2.07
N VAL A 12 3.85 -15.90 -1.43
CA VAL A 12 4.13 -14.59 -2.01
C VAL A 12 4.36 -13.55 -0.93
N ALA A 13 5.24 -12.59 -1.22
CA ALA A 13 5.49 -11.40 -0.43
C ALA A 13 5.73 -10.20 -1.33
N LEU A 14 5.40 -9.01 -0.83
CA LEU A 14 5.78 -7.74 -1.42
C LEU A 14 6.86 -7.10 -0.56
N LEU A 15 7.97 -6.74 -1.20
CA LEU A 15 9.10 -6.04 -0.57
C LEU A 15 9.04 -4.57 -0.98
N GLU A 16 8.90 -3.68 -0.02
CA GLU A 16 8.90 -2.22 -0.23
C GLU A 16 10.26 -1.64 0.15
N ILE A 17 10.94 -1.01 -0.81
CA ILE A 17 12.32 -0.55 -0.64
C ILE A 17 12.39 0.96 -0.88
N PRO A 18 12.75 1.77 0.13
CA PRO A 18 12.98 3.20 -0.08
C PRO A 18 14.28 3.41 -0.86
N LEU A 19 14.21 4.01 -2.05
CA LEU A 19 15.38 4.19 -2.91
C LEU A 19 16.27 5.36 -2.48
N ASN A 20 15.78 6.26 -1.64
CA ASN A 20 16.60 7.28 -0.99
C ASN A 20 17.38 6.74 0.23
N ASN A 21 17.08 5.53 0.70
CA ASN A 21 17.81 4.86 1.76
C ASN A 21 18.01 3.37 1.40
N PRO A 22 18.92 3.07 0.46
CA PRO A 22 19.17 1.70 0.02
C PRO A 22 19.66 0.78 1.16
N ASP A 23 20.10 1.38 2.27
CA ASP A 23 20.62 0.67 3.43
C ASP A 23 19.55 0.36 4.51
N ALA A 24 18.33 0.88 4.38
CA ALA A 24 17.22 0.50 5.23
C ALA A 24 16.78 -0.95 4.97
N PRO A 25 16.26 -1.66 6.00
CA PRO A 25 15.51 -2.89 5.75
C PRO A 25 14.28 -2.58 4.88
N ALA A 26 13.92 -3.51 3.98
CA ALA A 26 12.69 -3.38 3.21
C ALA A 26 11.48 -3.68 4.10
N ASP A 27 10.42 -2.88 3.98
CA ASP A 27 9.14 -3.22 4.61
C ASP A 27 8.55 -4.43 3.86
N LEU A 28 7.78 -5.25 4.59
CA LEU A 28 7.28 -6.53 4.06
C LEU A 28 5.75 -6.55 4.10
N SER A 29 5.12 -6.83 2.98
CA SER A 29 3.69 -7.08 2.90
C SER A 29 3.42 -8.55 2.56
N LEU A 30 2.56 -9.20 3.35
CA LEU A 30 2.21 -10.62 3.19
C LEU A 30 0.70 -10.78 3.05
N PRO A 31 0.21 -11.62 2.12
CA PRO A 31 -1.21 -11.92 2.07
C PRO A 31 -1.63 -12.67 3.34
N VAL A 32 -2.81 -12.35 3.86
CA VAL A 32 -3.37 -13.09 4.99
C VAL A 32 -3.83 -14.47 4.50
N PRO A 33 -3.31 -15.57 5.06
CA PRO A 33 -3.74 -16.90 4.65
C PRO A 33 -5.17 -17.20 5.14
N HIS A 34 -5.80 -18.16 4.46
CA HIS A 34 -7.09 -18.71 4.89
C HIS A 34 -7.00 -19.19 6.36
N PRO A 35 -8.06 -19.08 7.18
CA PRO A 35 -8.03 -19.50 8.59
C PRO A 35 -7.41 -20.87 8.86
N SER A 36 -7.67 -21.86 8.00
CA SER A 36 -7.10 -23.22 8.11
C SER A 36 -5.58 -23.30 7.89
N ALA A 37 -4.94 -22.27 7.35
CA ALA A 37 -3.53 -22.22 6.98
C ALA A 37 -2.71 -21.23 7.83
N ARG A 38 -3.24 -20.76 8.98
CA ARG A 38 -2.61 -19.74 9.85
C ARG A 38 -1.63 -20.30 10.90
N ARG A 39 -1.14 -21.53 10.74
CA ARG A 39 -0.11 -22.06 11.65
C ARG A 39 1.13 -21.15 11.62
N GLY A 40 1.61 -20.71 12.78
CA GLY A 40 2.75 -19.79 12.91
C GLY A 40 2.39 -18.30 12.82
N TRP A 41 1.10 -17.95 12.78
CA TRP A 41 0.62 -16.56 12.85
C TRP A 41 0.06 -16.20 14.25
N ASP A 42 0.36 -17.01 15.27
CA ASP A 42 -0.29 -16.96 16.58
C ASP A 42 -0.15 -15.60 17.27
N ALA A 43 1.01 -14.95 17.12
CA ALA A 43 1.27 -13.61 17.65
C ALA A 43 0.25 -12.56 17.17
N TRP A 44 -0.28 -12.73 15.96
CA TRP A 44 -1.23 -11.82 15.32
C TRP A 44 -2.65 -12.39 15.30
N SER A 45 -2.94 -13.46 16.04
CA SER A 45 -4.27 -14.07 16.12
C SER A 45 -5.39 -13.07 16.47
N PRO A 46 -5.23 -12.14 17.43
CA PRO A 46 -6.27 -11.16 17.72
C PRO A 46 -6.62 -10.28 16.50
N LEU A 47 -5.60 -9.80 15.78
CA LEU A 47 -5.75 -9.01 14.56
C LEU A 47 -6.46 -9.80 13.46
N LEU A 48 -6.05 -11.06 13.28
CA LEU A 48 -6.58 -11.95 12.25
C LEU A 48 -8.04 -12.35 12.52
N GLN A 49 -8.44 -12.48 13.79
CA GLN A 49 -9.83 -12.72 14.19
C GLN A 49 -10.71 -11.49 14.00
N ALA A 50 -10.20 -10.29 14.34
CA ALA A 50 -10.88 -9.03 14.08
C ALA A 50 -11.16 -8.85 12.58
N LEU A 51 -10.16 -9.13 11.74
CA LEU A 51 -10.31 -9.15 10.30
C LEU A 51 -11.37 -10.15 9.83
N ASP A 52 -11.35 -11.39 10.32
CA ASP A 52 -12.35 -12.41 9.92
C ASP A 52 -13.78 -11.99 10.27
N ARG A 53 -14.01 -11.37 11.44
CA ARG A 53 -15.31 -10.81 11.83
C ARG A 53 -15.77 -9.72 10.87
N ALA A 54 -14.88 -8.80 10.52
CA ALA A 54 -15.18 -7.72 9.58
C ALA A 54 -15.45 -8.23 8.16
N LEU A 55 -14.64 -9.17 7.66
CA LEU A 55 -14.83 -9.81 6.35
C LEU A 55 -16.19 -10.53 6.27
N SER A 56 -16.56 -11.25 7.34
CA SER A 56 -17.84 -11.94 7.44
C SER A 56 -19.02 -10.96 7.43
N SER A 57 -18.87 -9.82 8.10
CA SER A 57 -19.91 -8.77 8.15
C SER A 57 -20.09 -8.05 6.81
N GLY A 58 -19.03 -7.91 6.01
CA GLY A 58 -19.05 -7.17 4.74
C GLY A 58 -19.57 -7.92 3.52
N ARG A 59 -20.07 -9.16 3.67
CA ARG A 59 -20.68 -9.99 2.60
C ARG A 59 -19.94 -9.94 1.25
N GLY A 60 -18.61 -9.89 1.28
CA GLY A 60 -17.78 -9.88 0.08
C GLY A 60 -17.36 -8.52 -0.49
N GLY A 61 -17.66 -7.41 0.19
CA GLY A 61 -17.17 -6.07 -0.15
C GLY A 61 -15.68 -5.84 0.16
N LEU A 62 -15.11 -6.63 1.07
CA LEU A 62 -13.70 -6.61 1.45
C LEU A 62 -13.00 -7.89 0.95
N ARG A 63 -11.89 -7.76 0.22
CA ARG A 63 -11.19 -8.88 -0.42
C ARG A 63 -9.67 -8.74 -0.32
N ASN A 64 -8.97 -9.87 -0.50
CA ASN A 64 -7.51 -9.94 -0.60
C ASN A 64 -6.79 -9.13 0.48
N PRO A 65 -6.97 -9.43 1.77
CA PRO A 65 -6.26 -8.75 2.84
C PRO A 65 -4.75 -9.10 2.84
N TRP A 66 -3.93 -8.08 3.08
CA TRP A 66 -2.48 -8.14 3.25
C TRP A 66 -2.11 -7.46 4.57
N LEU A 67 -1.09 -8.00 5.24
CA LEU A 67 -0.48 -7.37 6.41
C LEU A 67 0.86 -6.76 6.02
N GLU A 68 1.01 -5.47 6.28
CA GLU A 68 2.21 -4.66 6.00
C GLU A 68 3.02 -4.49 7.29
N PHE A 69 4.28 -4.89 7.26
CA PHE A 69 5.21 -4.84 8.37
C PHE A 69 6.29 -3.80 8.10
N ASP A 70 6.22 -2.66 8.78
CA ASP A 70 7.29 -1.65 8.80
C ASP A 70 8.53 -2.24 9.51
N GLN A 71 9.74 -2.01 8.99
CA GLN A 71 11.03 -2.54 9.49
C GLN A 71 10.87 -3.98 10.01
N PRO A 72 10.89 -5.00 9.13
CA PRO A 72 10.15 -6.23 9.25
C PRO A 72 9.97 -6.75 10.68
N PHE A 73 8.71 -6.85 11.08
CA PHE A 73 8.24 -7.42 12.34
C PHE A 73 8.59 -6.62 13.61
N GLN A 74 9.08 -5.38 13.53
CA GLN A 74 9.36 -4.59 14.73
C GLN A 74 8.12 -4.06 15.48
N GLY A 75 6.94 -4.11 14.85
CA GLY A 75 5.69 -3.62 15.44
C GLY A 75 4.44 -4.36 14.94
N PRO A 76 3.25 -3.93 15.40
CA PRO A 76 2.00 -4.46 14.89
C PRO A 76 1.86 -4.12 13.40
N PRO A 77 1.48 -5.08 12.54
CA PRO A 77 1.35 -4.80 11.13
C PRO A 77 0.18 -3.85 10.84
N GLY A 78 0.33 -3.08 9.77
CA GLY A 78 -0.80 -2.48 9.08
C GLY A 78 -1.60 -3.53 8.31
N LEU A 79 -2.82 -3.17 7.96
CA LEU A 79 -3.71 -3.96 7.11
C LEU A 79 -3.98 -3.19 5.82
N PHE A 80 -3.84 -3.86 4.69
CA PHE A 80 -4.25 -3.35 3.38
C PHE A 80 -5.20 -4.36 2.73
N LEU A 81 -6.27 -3.90 2.07
CA LEU A 81 -7.25 -4.78 1.45
C LEU A 81 -7.93 -4.10 0.26
N ARG A 82 -8.36 -4.94 -0.68
CA ARG A 82 -9.09 -4.48 -1.87
C ARG A 82 -10.57 -4.28 -1.54
N LEU A 83 -11.13 -3.19 -2.06
CA LEU A 83 -12.56 -2.91 -2.01
C LEU A 83 -13.23 -3.34 -3.31
N MET A 84 -14.40 -3.95 -3.20
CA MET A 84 -15.32 -4.15 -4.32
C MET A 84 -16.44 -3.11 -4.22
N ASN A 85 -16.80 -2.48 -5.34
CA ASN A 85 -17.65 -1.29 -5.44
C ASN A 85 -18.79 -1.17 -4.40
N HIS A 86 -18.83 0.01 -3.77
CA HIS A 86 -19.95 0.78 -3.20
C HIS A 86 -21.28 0.05 -2.93
N GLN A 87 -21.27 -0.90 -2.00
CA GLN A 87 -22.50 -1.31 -1.32
C GLN A 87 -22.54 -0.78 0.10
N ILE A 88 -23.73 -0.47 0.62
CA ILE A 88 -23.97 -0.06 2.02
C ILE A 88 -23.30 -1.02 3.00
N HIS A 89 -23.29 -2.33 2.70
CA HIS A 89 -22.61 -3.37 3.48
C HIS A 89 -21.09 -3.19 3.58
N THR A 90 -20.47 -2.50 2.61
CA THR A 90 -19.03 -2.20 2.63
C THR A 90 -18.73 -1.17 3.71
N VAL A 91 -19.52 -0.11 3.83
CA VAL A 91 -19.32 0.95 4.83
C VAL A 91 -19.43 0.39 6.25
N GLN A 92 -20.45 -0.44 6.53
CA GLN A 92 -20.63 -1.07 7.84
C GLN A 92 -19.45 -1.99 8.20
N ALA A 93 -18.96 -2.77 7.23
CA ALA A 93 -17.81 -3.65 7.44
C ALA A 93 -16.50 -2.89 7.68
N LEU A 94 -16.31 -1.78 6.95
CA LEU A 94 -15.17 -0.88 7.15
C LEU A 94 -15.18 -0.28 8.56
N GLN A 95 -16.36 0.18 9.02
CA GLN A 95 -16.52 0.69 10.38
C GLN A 95 -16.23 -0.38 11.44
N CYS A 96 -16.78 -1.59 11.28
CA CYS A 96 -16.51 -2.72 12.16
C CYS A 96 -15.00 -3.04 12.21
N LEU A 97 -14.37 -3.16 11.04
CA LEU A 97 -12.93 -3.41 10.92
C LEU A 97 -12.14 -2.35 11.67
N ARG A 98 -12.46 -1.08 11.47
CA ARG A 98 -11.74 0.01 12.13
C ARG A 98 -11.91 0.00 13.64
N ASN A 99 -13.13 -0.18 14.15
CA ASN A 99 -13.39 -0.24 15.59
C ASN A 99 -12.63 -1.36 16.27
N GLU A 100 -12.46 -2.49 15.57
CA GLU A 100 -11.75 -3.67 16.07
C GLU A 100 -10.22 -3.50 16.00
N LEU A 101 -9.71 -2.85 14.95
CA LEU A 101 -8.26 -2.71 14.70
C LEU A 101 -7.63 -1.49 15.35
N LEU A 102 -8.41 -0.44 15.54
CA LEU A 102 -7.99 0.85 16.07
C LEU A 102 -8.99 1.24 17.15
N PRO A 103 -9.01 0.53 18.30
CA PRO A 103 -9.93 0.86 19.37
C PRO A 103 -9.71 2.33 19.77
N PRO A 104 -10.78 3.12 19.93
CA PRO A 104 -10.67 4.53 20.24
C PRO A 104 -9.84 4.71 21.51
N GLU A 105 -8.77 5.52 21.44
CA GLU A 105 -8.04 5.91 22.64
C GLU A 105 -9.01 6.62 23.59
N SER A 106 -8.86 6.41 24.90
CA SER A 106 -9.81 6.86 25.94
C SER A 106 -10.08 8.37 25.97
N ASN A 107 -9.30 9.17 25.22
CA ASN A 107 -9.44 10.61 25.09
C ASN A 107 -9.99 11.05 23.71
N ALA A 108 -10.33 10.11 22.82
CA ALA A 108 -10.98 10.39 21.55
C ALA A 108 -12.52 10.30 21.74
N GLN A 109 -13.10 11.34 22.34
CA GLN A 109 -14.55 11.51 22.32
C GLN A 109 -14.99 11.89 20.90
N GLY A 110 -15.27 10.85 20.10
CA GLY A 110 -15.79 10.96 18.74
C GLY A 110 -15.90 9.56 18.12
N THR A 111 -17.12 9.13 17.81
CA THR A 111 -17.33 7.88 17.09
C THR A 111 -16.92 8.05 15.62
N ILE A 112 -16.40 7.00 14.98
CA ILE A 112 -16.08 6.99 13.53
C ILE A 112 -17.30 7.31 12.64
N ALA A 113 -18.52 7.23 13.21
CA ALA A 113 -19.75 7.67 12.55
C ALA A 113 -19.76 9.16 12.15
N SER A 114 -18.85 9.99 12.70
CA SER A 114 -18.72 11.41 12.34
C SER A 114 -17.75 11.70 11.19
N ARG A 115 -17.09 10.68 10.63
CA ARG A 115 -16.04 10.90 9.62
C ARG A 115 -16.54 10.59 8.22
N PRO A 116 -16.57 11.58 7.31
CA PRO A 116 -17.07 11.35 5.97
C PRO A 116 -16.13 10.37 5.27
N TRP A 117 -16.65 9.18 4.93
CA TRP A 117 -16.17 8.47 3.74
C TRP A 117 -16.20 9.47 2.57
N PRO A 118 -15.37 9.38 1.52
CA PRO A 118 -15.56 10.23 0.36
C PRO A 118 -16.95 9.95 -0.26
N GLU A 119 -17.96 10.70 0.17
CA GLU A 119 -19.40 10.47 -0.07
C GLU A 119 -19.79 10.67 -1.53
N THR A 120 -18.91 11.31 -2.30
CA THR A 120 -19.10 11.55 -3.73
C THR A 120 -17.78 11.33 -4.46
N LEU A 121 -17.57 10.10 -4.94
CA LEU A 121 -16.72 9.92 -6.12
C LEU A 121 -17.55 10.40 -7.32
N PRO A 122 -17.18 11.49 -8.00
CA PRO A 122 -17.97 12.03 -9.09
C PRO A 122 -17.99 11.05 -10.26
N GLY A 123 -19.18 10.54 -10.59
CA GLY A 123 -19.47 9.74 -11.77
C GLY A 123 -18.84 8.35 -11.76
N GLU A 124 -19.31 7.50 -12.69
CA GLU A 124 -18.84 6.12 -12.93
C GLU A 124 -17.34 6.01 -13.29
N THR A 125 -16.61 7.13 -13.30
CA THR A 125 -15.24 7.24 -13.79
C THR A 125 -14.16 7.23 -12.70
N VAL A 126 -14.53 7.21 -11.42
CA VAL A 126 -13.60 7.21 -10.28
C VAL A 126 -14.00 6.16 -9.25
N ALA A 127 -13.03 5.39 -8.77
CA ALA A 127 -13.26 4.34 -7.78
C ALA A 127 -12.17 4.33 -6.68
N ILE A 128 -12.57 4.03 -5.44
CA ILE A 128 -11.63 3.63 -4.39
C ILE A 128 -11.40 2.12 -4.51
N SER A 129 -10.17 1.75 -4.88
CA SER A 129 -9.77 0.38 -5.14
C SER A 129 -9.28 -0.35 -3.89
N HIS A 130 -8.63 0.36 -2.97
CA HIS A 130 -8.04 -0.22 -1.77
C HIS A 130 -8.19 0.68 -0.56
N LEU A 131 -8.06 0.02 0.59
CA LEU A 131 -8.08 0.59 1.93
C LEU A 131 -6.85 0.09 2.70
N GLY A 132 -6.22 0.99 3.44
CA GLY A 132 -5.19 0.70 4.43
C GLY A 132 -5.52 1.26 5.82
N LEU A 133 -5.21 0.47 6.85
CA LEU A 133 -5.32 0.80 8.27
C LEU A 133 -4.02 0.44 8.98
N PHE A 134 -3.34 1.43 9.56
CA PHE A 134 -2.00 1.25 10.12
C PHE A 134 -1.97 1.66 11.61
N PRO A 135 -2.09 0.72 12.55
CA PRO A 135 -2.08 1.04 13.99
C PRO A 135 -0.82 1.73 14.49
N GLY A 136 0.31 1.56 13.80
CA GLY A 136 1.55 2.28 14.12
C GLY A 136 1.55 3.77 13.72
N ARG A 137 0.63 4.22 12.85
CA ARG A 137 0.65 5.58 12.28
C ARG A 137 -0.30 6.52 13.05
N PRO A 138 0.18 7.65 13.62
CA PRO A 138 -0.65 8.58 14.40
C PRO A 138 -1.91 9.06 13.66
N ALA A 139 -1.75 9.46 12.39
CA ALA A 139 -2.84 9.87 11.50
C ALA A 139 -3.99 8.84 11.43
N HIS A 140 -3.68 7.54 11.50
CA HIS A 140 -4.69 6.48 11.44
C HIS A 140 -5.37 6.26 12.80
N ARG A 141 -4.69 6.53 13.91
CA ARG A 141 -5.31 6.53 15.26
C ARG A 141 -6.25 7.71 15.42
N GLU A 142 -5.83 8.88 14.95
CA GLU A 142 -6.68 10.07 14.79
C GLU A 142 -7.78 9.85 13.76
N GLY A 143 -7.64 8.80 12.95
CA GLY A 143 -8.68 8.15 12.17
C GLY A 143 -8.95 8.63 10.78
N ARG A 144 -7.83 8.98 10.15
CA ARG A 144 -7.66 8.92 8.71
C ARG A 144 -7.60 7.48 8.21
N TRP A 145 -7.92 7.33 6.93
CA TRP A 145 -7.87 6.08 6.18
C TRP A 145 -6.87 6.23 5.03
N ARG A 146 -6.01 5.23 4.81
CA ARG A 146 -5.21 5.19 3.59
C ARG A 146 -6.10 4.64 2.48
N LEU A 147 -6.26 5.36 1.39
CA LEU A 147 -7.11 4.96 0.27
C LEU A 147 -6.31 4.97 -1.03
N ASN A 148 -6.64 4.07 -1.95
CA ASN A 148 -6.13 4.12 -3.31
C ASN A 148 -7.24 4.44 -4.31
N LEU A 149 -7.09 5.54 -5.04
CA LEU A 149 -8.00 6.01 -6.09
C LEU A 149 -7.55 5.51 -7.46
N THR A 150 -8.50 5.11 -8.29
CA THR A 150 -8.28 4.68 -9.66
C THR A 150 -9.44 5.13 -10.56
N GLY A 151 -9.34 4.88 -11.86
CA GLY A 151 -10.35 5.23 -12.87
C GLY A 151 -9.96 6.46 -13.69
N ALA A 152 -10.59 6.60 -14.86
CA ALA A 152 -10.26 7.66 -15.83
C ALA A 152 -10.49 9.08 -15.30
N GLY A 153 -11.39 9.27 -14.33
CA GLY A 153 -11.68 10.58 -13.73
C GLY A 153 -10.73 10.97 -12.60
N GLN A 154 -9.78 10.10 -12.20
CA GLN A 154 -8.98 10.31 -10.99
C GLN A 154 -8.16 11.60 -11.02
N THR A 155 -7.60 11.98 -12.17
CA THR A 155 -6.83 13.22 -12.34
C THR A 155 -7.70 14.45 -12.10
N ALA A 156 -8.89 14.48 -12.69
CA ALA A 156 -9.82 15.59 -12.56
C ALA A 156 -10.35 15.71 -11.12
N TRP A 157 -10.58 14.57 -10.44
CA TRP A 157 -10.98 14.55 -9.04
C TRP A 157 -9.89 15.12 -8.12
N LEU A 158 -8.63 14.73 -8.35
CA LEU A 158 -7.50 15.19 -7.55
C LEU A 158 -7.18 16.67 -7.78
N ARG A 159 -7.38 17.19 -9.00
CA ARG A 159 -7.11 18.59 -9.34
C ARG A 159 -7.90 19.54 -8.42
N GLY A 160 -7.20 20.51 -7.84
CA GLY A 160 -7.77 21.46 -6.86
C GLY A 160 -7.87 20.93 -5.43
N ARG A 161 -7.52 19.66 -5.16
CA ARG A 161 -7.48 19.07 -3.80
C ARG A 161 -6.06 18.95 -3.25
N HIS A 162 -5.04 19.02 -4.09
CA HIS A 162 -3.64 18.97 -3.64
C HIS A 162 -2.73 19.80 -4.56
N PRO A 163 -1.91 20.72 -4.03
CA PRO A 163 -1.10 21.64 -4.84
C PRO A 163 -0.01 20.93 -5.65
N ALA A 164 0.42 19.75 -5.20
CA ALA A 164 1.48 19.02 -5.91
C ALA A 164 1.09 18.54 -7.32
N LEU A 165 -0.20 18.57 -7.69
CA LEU A 165 -0.66 18.28 -9.05
C LEU A 165 -0.40 19.41 -10.04
N GLU A 166 -0.06 20.60 -9.53
CA GLU A 166 0.37 21.74 -10.35
C GLU A 166 1.88 21.67 -10.67
N ASP A 167 2.60 20.69 -10.10
CA ASP A 167 4.00 20.43 -10.42
C ASP A 167 4.15 19.92 -11.87
N PRO A 168 4.90 20.62 -12.74
CA PRO A 168 5.02 20.25 -14.15
C PRO A 168 5.70 18.90 -14.39
N GLU A 169 6.68 18.52 -13.56
CA GLU A 169 7.41 17.26 -13.71
C GLU A 169 6.51 16.08 -13.34
N LEU A 170 5.79 16.18 -12.23
CA LEU A 170 4.78 15.20 -11.84
C LEU A 170 3.69 15.10 -12.90
N LYS A 171 3.19 16.23 -13.39
CA LYS A 171 2.17 16.26 -14.43
C LYS A 171 2.64 15.53 -15.70
N HIS A 172 3.87 15.79 -16.14
CA HIS A 172 4.45 15.11 -17.29
C HIS A 172 4.54 13.60 -17.09
N LEU A 173 4.95 13.15 -15.90
CA LEU A 173 4.97 11.73 -15.55
C LEU A 173 3.56 11.10 -15.60
N LEU A 174 2.57 11.73 -14.97
CA LEU A 174 1.21 11.18 -14.85
C LEU A 174 0.42 11.20 -16.17
N ASP A 175 0.81 12.06 -17.12
CA ASP A 175 0.26 12.12 -18.47
C ASP A 175 0.97 11.14 -19.45
N CYS A 176 1.98 10.38 -19.00
CA CYS A 176 2.75 9.48 -19.85
C CYS A 176 1.95 8.22 -20.22
N ASP A 177 1.70 8.02 -21.53
CA ASP A 177 0.98 6.85 -22.06
C ASP A 177 1.68 5.50 -21.80
N ALA A 178 2.97 5.53 -21.48
CA ALA A 178 3.75 4.31 -21.21
C ALA A 178 3.52 3.74 -19.81
N LEU A 179 2.76 4.42 -18.95
CA LEU A 179 2.44 3.96 -17.60
C LEU A 179 0.95 3.97 -17.29
N SER A 180 0.58 3.24 -16.25
CA SER A 180 -0.71 3.34 -15.58
C SER A 180 -0.46 3.68 -14.11
N TRP A 181 -1.38 4.38 -13.47
CA TRP A 181 -1.18 4.78 -12.08
C TRP A 181 -2.46 4.82 -11.27
N SER A 182 -2.29 4.74 -9.95
CA SER A 182 -3.33 5.00 -8.95
C SER A 182 -2.80 5.97 -7.90
N ALA A 183 -3.64 6.90 -7.44
CA ALA A 183 -3.25 7.78 -6.35
C ALA A 183 -3.44 7.07 -5.01
N THR A 184 -2.52 7.27 -4.08
CA THR A 184 -2.62 6.77 -2.71
C THR A 184 -2.57 7.95 -1.75
N PHE A 185 -3.51 8.05 -0.81
CA PHE A 185 -3.58 9.19 0.11
C PHE A 185 -4.24 8.82 1.43
N ASP A 186 -4.00 9.63 2.45
CA ASP A 186 -4.75 9.57 3.70
C ASP A 186 -5.97 10.50 3.61
N TRP A 187 -7.14 9.98 3.98
CA TRP A 187 -8.41 10.69 3.95
C TRP A 187 -9.00 10.80 5.35
N GLY A 188 -9.39 12.01 5.75
CA GLY A 188 -10.10 12.27 7.01
C GLY A 188 -10.88 13.58 6.96
N ASP A 189 -11.21 14.11 8.15
CA ASP A 189 -12.11 15.26 8.32
C ASP A 189 -11.56 16.54 7.65
N ASP A 190 -10.23 16.72 7.66
CA ASP A 190 -9.56 17.85 6.98
C ASP A 190 -9.34 17.61 5.48
N GLY A 191 -9.93 16.55 4.92
CA GLY A 191 -9.74 16.12 3.53
C GLY A 191 -8.48 15.28 3.30
N LEU A 192 -7.85 15.49 2.15
CA LEU A 192 -6.76 14.66 1.64
C LEU A 192 -5.40 15.10 2.20
N SER A 193 -4.58 14.15 2.65
CA SER A 193 -3.16 14.36 2.95
C SER A 193 -2.28 13.21 2.44
N HIS A 194 -0.96 13.38 2.49
CA HIS A 194 0.03 12.35 2.11
C HIS A 194 -0.22 11.73 0.72
N LEU A 195 -0.57 12.56 -0.26
CA LEU A 195 -0.80 12.16 -1.65
C LEU A 195 0.47 11.58 -2.27
N GLY A 196 0.43 10.33 -2.72
CA GLY A 196 1.42 9.69 -3.56
C GLY A 196 0.79 8.98 -4.75
N PHE A 197 1.63 8.30 -5.53
CA PHE A 197 1.22 7.61 -6.75
C PHE A 197 1.90 6.24 -6.85
N GLU A 198 1.12 5.20 -7.07
CA GLU A 198 1.62 3.89 -7.48
C GLU A 198 1.68 3.86 -9.01
N LEU A 199 2.84 3.52 -9.56
CA LEU A 199 3.19 3.62 -10.96
C LEU A 199 3.49 2.22 -11.52
N PHE A 200 2.75 1.84 -12.56
CA PHE A 200 2.80 0.54 -13.21
C PHE A 200 3.15 0.72 -14.70
N PRO A 201 3.77 -0.27 -15.35
CA PRO A 201 3.87 -0.27 -16.81
C PRO A 201 2.47 -0.29 -17.44
N ALA A 202 2.26 0.48 -18.51
CA ALA A 202 0.97 0.54 -19.19
C ALA A 202 0.50 -0.86 -19.64
N GLY A 203 -0.82 -1.08 -19.55
CA GLY A 203 -1.45 -2.37 -19.90
C GLY A 203 -1.21 -3.49 -18.90
N ARG A 204 -0.48 -3.24 -17.80
CA ARG A 204 -0.29 -4.20 -16.70
C ARG A 204 -0.77 -3.60 -15.39
N LEU A 205 -2.00 -3.93 -15.02
CA LEU A 205 -2.48 -3.68 -13.67
C LEU A 205 -2.16 -4.90 -12.79
N GLN A 206 -1.27 -4.70 -11.82
CA GLN A 206 -1.15 -5.51 -10.59
C GLN A 206 -0.66 -6.97 -10.69
N GLN A 207 -0.15 -7.43 -11.84
CA GLN A 207 0.56 -8.70 -11.92
C GLN A 207 2.07 -8.44 -11.96
N GLY A 208 2.79 -9.02 -10.99
CA GLY A 208 4.24 -8.90 -10.92
C GLY A 208 4.88 -9.32 -12.25
N SER A 209 5.77 -8.48 -12.75
CA SER A 209 6.52 -8.73 -13.97
C SER A 209 7.80 -9.47 -13.63
N ALA A 210 8.16 -10.49 -14.42
CA ALA A 210 9.49 -11.08 -14.31
C ALA A 210 10.55 -9.99 -14.59
N TRP A 211 11.69 -10.03 -13.91
CA TRP A 211 12.83 -9.19 -14.27
C TRP A 211 13.83 -10.06 -15.05
N PRO A 212 14.32 -9.63 -16.24
CA PRO A 212 14.10 -8.35 -16.92
C PRO A 212 12.79 -8.26 -17.73
N ASP A 213 12.22 -7.06 -17.84
CA ASP A 213 11.04 -6.75 -18.66
C ASP A 213 11.18 -5.37 -19.34
N PRO A 214 11.09 -5.28 -20.68
CA PRO A 214 11.23 -4.00 -21.39
C PRO A 214 10.21 -2.93 -20.99
N ALA A 215 9.02 -3.32 -20.53
CA ALA A 215 8.03 -2.37 -20.03
C ALA A 215 8.44 -1.75 -18.69
N VAL A 216 9.14 -2.53 -17.85
CA VAL A 216 9.75 -2.03 -16.61
C VAL A 216 10.91 -1.09 -16.93
N ASP A 217 11.75 -1.42 -17.93
CA ASP A 217 12.84 -0.55 -18.37
C ASP A 217 12.33 0.83 -18.86
N ARG A 218 11.23 0.83 -19.63
CA ARG A 218 10.57 2.08 -20.05
C ARG A 218 10.04 2.88 -18.87
N LEU A 219 9.37 2.24 -17.91
CA LEU A 219 8.89 2.90 -16.70
C LEU A 219 10.06 3.48 -15.88
N MET A 220 11.15 2.73 -15.73
CA MET A 220 12.36 3.18 -15.04
C MET A 220 12.94 4.45 -15.68
N ALA A 221 12.91 4.55 -17.01
CA ALA A 221 13.35 5.76 -17.71
C ALA A 221 12.48 6.98 -17.37
N GLN A 222 11.16 6.81 -17.21
CA GLN A 222 10.24 7.89 -16.85
C GLN A 222 10.43 8.38 -15.42
N VAL A 223 10.69 7.48 -14.46
CA VAL A 223 10.85 7.83 -13.04
C VAL A 223 12.28 8.24 -12.67
N ARG A 224 13.20 8.25 -13.65
CA ARG A 224 14.62 8.58 -13.46
C ARG A 224 14.87 9.90 -12.73
N PRO A 225 14.10 10.99 -12.92
CA PRO A 225 14.31 12.24 -12.18
C PRO A 225 14.24 12.07 -10.66
N TRP A 226 13.45 11.11 -10.17
CA TRP A 226 13.29 10.81 -8.74
C TRP A 226 14.08 9.59 -8.28
N LEU A 227 14.91 9.02 -9.14
CA LEU A 227 15.72 7.85 -8.85
C LEU A 227 17.17 8.27 -8.55
N PRO A 228 17.64 8.17 -7.28
CA PRO A 228 19.03 8.47 -6.98
C PRO A 228 19.98 7.57 -7.77
N ALA A 229 21.09 8.13 -8.24
CA ALA A 229 22.11 7.37 -8.95
C ALA A 229 22.58 6.19 -8.09
N SER A 230 22.71 5.01 -8.69
CA SER A 230 23.12 3.74 -8.05
C SER A 230 22.19 3.16 -6.97
N ALA A 231 21.17 3.89 -6.49
CA ALA A 231 20.27 3.40 -5.45
C ALA A 231 19.54 2.12 -5.87
N LEU A 232 19.00 2.10 -7.09
CA LEU A 232 18.31 0.93 -7.62
C LEU A 232 19.19 -0.33 -7.59
N LYS A 233 20.43 -0.22 -8.10
CA LYS A 233 21.36 -1.35 -8.16
C LYS A 233 21.67 -1.88 -6.76
N ARG A 234 22.02 -1.00 -5.81
CA ARG A 234 22.33 -1.39 -4.43
C ARG A 234 21.12 -2.00 -3.72
N SER A 235 19.94 -1.40 -3.89
CA SER A 235 18.69 -1.92 -3.36
C SER A 235 18.37 -3.32 -3.90
N LEU A 236 18.50 -3.54 -5.22
CA LEU A 236 18.27 -4.83 -5.84
C LEU A 236 19.27 -5.89 -5.35
N GLU A 237 20.57 -5.58 -5.34
CA GLU A 237 21.62 -6.49 -4.84
C GLU A 237 21.34 -6.94 -3.41
N ARG A 238 20.96 -6.01 -2.54
CA ARG A 238 20.64 -6.31 -1.15
C ARG A 238 19.38 -7.16 -1.00
N GLN A 239 18.33 -6.89 -1.78
CA GLN A 239 17.11 -7.70 -1.71
C GLN A 239 17.32 -9.11 -2.26
N ILE A 240 18.13 -9.26 -3.32
CA ILE A 240 18.54 -10.58 -3.82
C ILE A 240 19.30 -11.33 -2.73
N HIS A 241 20.23 -10.66 -2.03
CA HIS A 241 20.97 -11.28 -0.93
C HIS A 241 20.05 -11.70 0.24
N TRP A 242 19.16 -10.80 0.67
CA TRP A 242 18.18 -11.08 1.71
C TRP A 242 17.28 -12.26 1.33
N GLN A 243 16.78 -12.31 0.10
CA GLN A 243 15.95 -13.40 -0.40
C GLN A 243 16.72 -14.72 -0.46
N HIS A 244 17.95 -14.75 -0.97
CA HIS A 244 18.76 -15.97 -0.96
C HIS A 244 18.97 -16.53 0.45
N HIS A 245 19.06 -15.67 1.46
CA HIS A 245 19.22 -16.10 2.84
C HIS A 245 17.91 -16.58 3.48
N HIS A 246 16.80 -15.88 3.24
CA HIS A 246 15.54 -16.12 3.95
C HIS A 246 14.53 -16.99 3.19
N GLN A 247 14.53 -16.94 1.87
CA GLN A 247 13.55 -17.60 0.99
C GLN A 247 14.21 -18.05 -0.33
N PRO A 248 15.21 -18.95 -0.29
CA PRO A 248 16.03 -19.29 -1.46
C PRO A 248 15.24 -19.81 -2.67
N ASN A 249 14.06 -20.39 -2.43
CA ASN A 249 13.17 -20.93 -3.45
C ASN A 249 12.17 -19.91 -4.01
N HIS A 250 12.39 -18.62 -3.79
CA HIS A 250 11.54 -17.57 -4.34
C HIS A 250 12.17 -16.92 -5.56
N ARG A 251 11.34 -16.61 -6.56
CA ARG A 251 11.69 -15.74 -7.68
C ARG A 251 11.25 -14.32 -7.37
N ILE A 252 12.13 -13.36 -7.65
CA ILE A 252 11.85 -11.93 -7.53
C ILE A 252 11.38 -11.40 -8.88
N GLY A 253 10.28 -10.65 -8.86
CA GLY A 253 9.77 -9.86 -9.96
C GLY A 253 9.53 -8.41 -9.54
N PHE A 254 9.35 -7.55 -10.52
CA PHE A 254 8.92 -6.16 -10.32
C PHE A 254 7.41 -6.12 -10.04
N SER A 255 6.95 -5.33 -9.07
CA SER A 255 5.52 -5.06 -8.84
C SER A 255 5.13 -3.68 -9.37
N HIS A 256 5.69 -2.63 -8.76
CA HIS A 256 5.43 -1.23 -9.12
C HIS A 256 6.47 -0.31 -8.48
N PHE A 257 6.46 0.96 -8.90
CA PHE A 257 7.08 2.04 -8.12
C PHE A 257 6.01 2.80 -7.35
N LYS A 258 6.40 3.40 -6.23
CA LYS A 258 5.55 4.34 -5.50
C LYS A 258 6.28 5.64 -5.31
N LEU A 259 5.72 6.71 -5.85
CA LEU A 259 6.21 8.07 -5.68
C LEU A 259 5.44 8.71 -4.53
N MET A 260 6.12 9.13 -3.48
CA MET A 260 5.50 9.72 -2.29
C MET A 260 6.21 11.01 -1.85
N PRO A 261 5.50 11.98 -1.27
CA PRO A 261 6.11 13.19 -0.76
C PRO A 261 6.99 12.84 0.44
N THR A 262 8.15 13.46 0.51
CA THR A 262 8.98 13.45 1.72
C THR A 262 8.40 14.40 2.76
N ALA A 263 8.79 14.20 4.02
CA ALA A 263 8.42 15.09 5.11
C ALA A 263 9.13 16.46 5.04
N THR A 264 10.04 16.69 4.09
CA THR A 264 10.87 17.89 4.01
C THR A 264 10.38 18.79 2.87
N PRO A 265 9.77 19.95 3.18
CA PRO A 265 9.38 20.93 2.17
C PRO A 265 10.60 21.63 1.54
N PRO A 266 10.46 22.20 0.32
CA PRO A 266 9.32 22.10 -0.59
C PRO A 266 9.47 20.92 -1.58
N ASN A 267 8.37 20.22 -1.86
CA ASN A 267 8.17 19.30 -3.00
C ASN A 267 9.22 18.20 -3.25
N ASN A 268 9.98 17.77 -2.24
CA ASN A 268 10.86 16.64 -2.42
C ASN A 268 10.04 15.35 -2.44
N TRP A 269 10.09 14.63 -3.56
CA TRP A 269 9.48 13.32 -3.72
C TRP A 269 10.51 12.21 -3.47
N MET A 270 10.05 11.11 -2.90
CA MET A 270 10.80 9.88 -2.71
C MET A 270 10.17 8.78 -3.54
N LEU A 271 11.03 8.04 -4.24
CA LEU A 271 10.64 6.83 -4.96
C LEU A 271 10.88 5.60 -4.08
N LYS A 272 9.88 4.74 -3.99
CA LYS A 272 9.98 3.40 -3.41
C LYS A 272 9.80 2.35 -4.49
N LEU A 273 10.58 1.28 -4.42
CA LEU A 273 10.47 0.11 -5.31
C LEU A 273 9.71 -1.00 -4.60
N TYR A 274 8.68 -1.53 -5.24
CA TYR A 274 7.98 -2.71 -4.79
C TYR A 274 8.39 -3.92 -5.64
N LEU A 275 8.95 -4.94 -4.98
CA LEU A 275 9.28 -6.21 -5.60
C LEU A 275 8.31 -7.30 -5.14
N LEU A 276 7.90 -8.15 -6.07
CA LEU A 276 7.11 -9.34 -5.78
C LEU A 276 8.05 -10.52 -5.62
N SER A 277 8.08 -11.14 -4.44
CA SER A 277 8.78 -12.39 -4.17
C SER A 277 7.76 -13.52 -4.18
N ARG A 278 7.94 -14.52 -5.04
CA ARG A 278 6.99 -15.64 -5.20
C ARG A 278 7.73 -16.98 -5.16
N ALA A 279 7.20 -17.95 -4.42
CA ALA A 279 7.73 -19.31 -4.42
C ALA A 279 7.75 -19.89 -5.85
N THR A 280 8.88 -20.50 -6.23
CA THR A 280 8.99 -21.32 -7.43
C THR A 280 8.59 -22.74 -7.08
N ASP A 281 7.65 -23.31 -7.84
CA ASP A 281 7.31 -24.73 -7.77
C ASP A 281 8.50 -25.61 -8.16
#